data_AF-A0A428RFB1-F1
#
_entry.id   AF-A0A428RFB1-F1
#
_cell.length_a   1.000
_cell.length_b   1.000
_cell.length_c   1.000
_cell.angle_alpha   90.00
_cell.angle_beta   90.00
_cell.angle_gamma   90.00
#
_symmetry.space_group_name_H-M   'P 1'
#
loop_
_entity.id
_entity.type
_entity.pdbx_description
1 polymer ?
#
loop_
_entity_poly.entity_id
_entity_poly.type
_entity_poly.pdbx_seq_one_letter_code
_entity_poly.pdbx_strand_id
1 'polypeptide(L)'
;EFDVPIVLPGGSKVDTLYPPGQNGVFEVEFQNAEDRTLTVTQNTSPAAPPAGFSAVEPVSFIINLAEGTEGLTLQKVDYILNANSTLDISAGAIGRFCTEAGAFVIDPAVGELEFEAEENELTIKVDNMNGEWAIFIPDAAATPAAGEEATPGGDAATPSGGAATPGSDTGADTKQQLIDLLLGLLQ
;
A
#
# COMPACT_ATOMS: atom_id res chain seq x y z
N GLU A 1 -13.88 -6.99 -0.69
CA GLU A 1 -13.50 -8.42 -0.56
C GLU A 1 -12.68 -8.84 -1.78
N PHE A 2 -11.87 -9.89 -1.70
CA PHE A 2 -11.12 -10.41 -2.85
C PHE A 2 -11.98 -11.33 -3.71
N ASP A 3 -11.54 -11.59 -4.94
CA ASP A 3 -12.15 -12.52 -5.92
C ASP A 3 -13.57 -12.19 -6.39
N VAL A 4 -14.09 -11.01 -6.00
CA VAL A 4 -15.40 -10.53 -6.41
C VAL A 4 -15.23 -9.41 -7.43
N PRO A 5 -15.77 -9.57 -8.66
CA PRO A 5 -15.80 -8.50 -9.63
C PRO A 5 -16.65 -7.34 -9.13
N ILE A 6 -16.09 -6.13 -9.18
CA ILE A 6 -16.79 -4.88 -8.86
C ILE A 6 -16.71 -3.92 -10.04
N VAL A 7 -17.77 -3.13 -10.22
CA VAL A 7 -17.78 -2.06 -11.22
C VAL A 7 -17.20 -0.81 -10.59
N LEU A 8 -16.08 -0.34 -11.13
CA LEU A 8 -15.52 0.98 -10.86
C LEU A 8 -16.19 1.98 -11.81
N PRO A 9 -16.94 2.96 -11.29
CA PRO A 9 -17.61 3.94 -12.15
C PRO A 9 -16.60 4.85 -12.84
N GLY A 10 -16.90 5.24 -14.08
CA GLY A 10 -16.19 6.32 -14.77
C GLY A 10 -16.45 7.70 -14.12
N GLY A 11 -15.55 8.64 -14.39
CA GLY A 11 -15.61 10.02 -13.95
C GLY A 11 -14.52 10.38 -12.94
N SER A 12 -14.91 10.52 -11.68
CA SER A 12 -14.00 10.87 -10.58
C SER A 12 -13.07 9.73 -10.21
N LYS A 13 -12.00 10.04 -9.49
CA LYS A 13 -11.12 9.04 -8.87
C LYS A 13 -11.93 8.10 -7.97
N VAL A 14 -11.64 6.83 -8.04
CA VAL A 14 -12.19 5.77 -7.19
C VAL A 14 -11.04 5.09 -6.47
N ASP A 15 -11.17 5.04 -5.15
CA ASP A 15 -10.20 4.43 -4.23
C ASP A 15 -10.83 3.14 -3.69
N THR A 16 -10.21 2.00 -3.98
CA THR A 16 -10.73 0.67 -3.61
C THR A 16 -9.82 -0.01 -2.61
N LEU A 17 -10.19 0.08 -1.33
CA LEU A 17 -9.52 -0.63 -0.24
C LEU A 17 -9.95 -2.09 -0.17
N TYR A 18 -8.96 -2.98 -0.03
CA TYR A 18 -9.19 -4.41 0.20
C TYR A 18 -9.13 -4.76 1.69
N PRO A 19 -9.63 -5.94 2.10
CA PRO A 19 -9.50 -6.38 3.48
C PRO A 19 -8.03 -6.35 3.95
N PRO A 20 -7.76 -5.93 5.20
CA PRO A 20 -6.41 -5.85 5.73
C PRO A 20 -5.73 -7.23 5.75
N GLY A 21 -4.45 -7.23 5.36
CA GLY A 21 -3.52 -8.35 5.50
C GLY A 21 -2.85 -8.37 6.87
N GLN A 22 -1.70 -9.04 6.96
CA GLN A 22 -0.94 -9.15 8.21
C GLN A 22 -0.38 -7.78 8.65
N ASN A 23 0.11 -6.99 7.69
CA ASN A 23 0.87 -5.78 7.97
C ASN A 23 0.20 -4.52 7.43
N GLY A 24 -0.71 -4.64 6.46
CA GLY A 24 -1.30 -3.47 5.81
C GLY A 24 -2.46 -3.80 4.89
N VAL A 25 -2.89 -2.78 4.16
CA VAL A 25 -4.07 -2.77 3.30
C VAL A 25 -3.62 -2.50 1.87
N PHE A 26 -4.04 -3.38 0.97
CA PHE A 26 -3.86 -3.18 -0.46
C PHE A 26 -4.96 -2.28 -1.01
N GLU A 27 -4.58 -1.33 -1.86
CA GLU A 27 -5.50 -0.41 -2.50
C GLU A 27 -5.24 -0.31 -4.01
N VAL A 28 -6.33 -0.13 -4.75
CA VAL A 28 -6.29 0.23 -6.17
C VAL A 28 -6.98 1.57 -6.33
N GLU A 29 -6.23 2.57 -6.79
CA GLU A 29 -6.80 3.84 -7.22
C GLU A 29 -6.90 3.90 -8.74
N PHE A 30 -8.07 4.33 -9.21
CA PHE A 30 -8.45 4.29 -10.60
C PHE A 30 -9.16 5.58 -11.00
N GLN A 31 -8.85 6.10 -12.18
CA GLN A 31 -9.67 7.11 -12.82
C GLN A 31 -9.74 6.87 -14.33
N ASN A 32 -10.95 6.95 -14.87
CA ASN A 32 -11.22 6.83 -16.30
C ASN A 32 -12.52 7.54 -16.66
N ALA A 33 -12.76 7.80 -17.95
CA ALA A 33 -14.04 8.34 -18.42
C ALA A 33 -15.18 7.31 -18.41
N GLU A 34 -14.84 6.03 -18.62
CA GLU A 34 -15.79 4.92 -18.71
C GLU A 34 -15.61 3.96 -17.54
N ASP A 35 -16.67 3.21 -17.23
CA ASP A 35 -16.63 2.15 -16.22
C ASP A 35 -15.57 1.09 -16.57
N ARG A 36 -15.04 0.46 -15.53
CA ARG A 36 -14.21 -0.74 -15.62
C ARG A 36 -14.67 -1.77 -14.59
N THR A 37 -14.49 -3.04 -14.91
CA THR A 37 -14.76 -4.14 -14.00
C THR A 37 -13.46 -4.60 -13.38
N LEU A 38 -13.26 -4.30 -12.09
CA LEU A 38 -12.09 -4.70 -11.31
C LEU A 38 -12.34 -6.02 -10.59
N THR A 39 -11.40 -6.95 -10.73
CA THR A 39 -11.24 -8.10 -9.84
C THR A 39 -9.83 -8.08 -9.28
N VAL A 40 -9.68 -8.27 -7.97
CA VAL A 40 -8.37 -8.54 -7.34
C VAL A 40 -8.39 -9.89 -6.66
N THR A 41 -7.42 -10.73 -7.00
CA THR A 41 -7.22 -12.06 -6.45
C THR A 41 -5.92 -12.10 -5.66
N GLN A 42 -5.90 -12.80 -4.52
CA GLN A 42 -4.66 -13.06 -3.80
C GLN A 42 -4.00 -14.34 -4.31
N ASN A 43 -2.72 -14.27 -4.67
CA ASN A 43 -1.89 -15.45 -4.86
C ASN A 43 -1.19 -15.77 -3.53
N THR A 44 -1.54 -16.92 -2.95
CA THR A 44 -1.04 -17.39 -1.65
C THR A 44 0.27 -18.16 -1.72
N SER A 45 0.83 -18.31 -2.93
CA SER A 45 2.14 -18.88 -3.17
C SER A 45 2.90 -18.01 -4.19
N PRO A 46 3.19 -16.75 -3.86
CA PRO A 46 3.90 -15.84 -4.75
C PRO A 46 5.31 -16.35 -5.06
N ALA A 47 5.88 -15.86 -6.16
CA ALA A 47 7.30 -16.04 -6.43
C ALA A 47 8.16 -15.43 -5.30
N ALA A 48 9.40 -15.90 -5.16
CA ALA A 48 10.30 -15.40 -4.13
C ALA A 48 10.55 -13.88 -4.29
N PRO A 49 10.76 -13.16 -3.17
CA PRO A 49 11.16 -11.77 -3.21
C PRO A 49 12.45 -11.55 -4.02
N PRO A 50 12.62 -10.37 -4.66
CA PRO A 50 13.89 -9.98 -5.24
C PRO A 50 15.04 -10.03 -4.21
N ALA A 51 16.27 -10.31 -4.67
CA ALA A 51 17.42 -10.40 -3.77
C ALA A 51 17.65 -9.08 -3.01
N GLY A 52 17.88 -9.17 -1.69
CA GLY A 52 18.04 -8.01 -0.81
C GLY A 52 16.73 -7.43 -0.27
N PHE A 53 15.60 -8.06 -0.58
CA PHE A 53 14.29 -7.67 -0.12
C PHE A 53 13.55 -8.83 0.56
N SER A 54 12.68 -8.46 1.49
CA SER A 54 11.68 -9.31 2.11
C SER A 54 10.29 -8.85 1.69
N ALA A 55 9.36 -9.79 1.51
CA ALA A 55 7.97 -9.46 1.24
C ALA A 55 7.28 -8.94 2.50
N VAL A 56 6.49 -7.88 2.36
CA VAL A 56 5.69 -7.31 3.45
C VAL A 56 4.48 -8.19 3.77
N GLU A 57 3.90 -8.86 2.78
CA GLU A 57 2.82 -9.82 2.98
C GLU A 57 3.23 -11.21 2.49
N PRO A 58 2.66 -12.31 3.02
CA PRO A 58 2.91 -13.66 2.52
C PRO A 58 2.15 -13.96 1.21
N VAL A 59 1.48 -12.96 0.63
CA VAL A 59 0.67 -13.06 -0.59
C VAL A 59 1.08 -11.96 -1.57
N SER A 60 0.73 -12.14 -2.84
CA SER A 60 0.72 -11.08 -3.86
C SER A 60 -0.71 -10.84 -4.36
N PHE A 61 -0.92 -9.72 -5.04
CA PHE A 61 -2.23 -9.25 -5.48
C PHE A 61 -2.28 -9.20 -7.01
N ILE A 62 -3.22 -9.94 -7.60
CA ILE A 62 -3.43 -9.98 -9.04
C ILE A 62 -4.59 -9.06 -9.38
N ILE A 63 -4.28 -7.93 -10.01
CA ILE A 63 -5.26 -6.99 -10.54
C ILE A 63 -5.68 -7.41 -11.94
N ASN A 64 -6.99 -7.47 -12.17
CA ASN A 64 -7.59 -7.65 -13.48
C ASN A 64 -8.74 -6.67 -13.70
N LEU A 65 -8.51 -5.67 -14.55
CA LEU A 65 -9.54 -4.90 -15.23
C LEU A 65 -9.98 -5.63 -16.49
N ALA A 66 -11.23 -6.06 -16.55
CA ALA A 66 -11.76 -6.91 -17.62
C ALA A 66 -11.71 -6.25 -19.00
N GLU A 67 -11.89 -4.93 -19.05
CA GLU A 67 -11.86 -4.12 -20.26
C GLU A 67 -10.45 -3.57 -20.58
N GLY A 68 -9.45 -3.94 -19.76
CA GLY A 68 -8.07 -3.49 -19.91
C GLY A 68 -7.78 -2.10 -19.34
N THR A 69 -6.53 -1.68 -19.50
CA THR A 69 -5.96 -0.44 -18.92
C THR A 69 -5.82 0.68 -19.94
N GLU A 70 -6.26 0.49 -21.18
CA GLU A 70 -6.21 1.51 -22.22
C GLU A 70 -7.14 2.69 -21.88
N GLY A 71 -6.62 3.91 -22.02
CA GLY A 71 -7.38 5.17 -21.86
C GLY A 71 -7.55 5.64 -20.41
N LEU A 72 -7.06 4.87 -19.43
CA LEU A 72 -7.11 5.25 -18.02
C LEU A 72 -6.29 6.52 -17.77
N THR A 73 -6.85 7.46 -17.01
CA THR A 73 -6.20 8.74 -16.70
C THR A 73 -5.41 8.69 -15.39
N LEU A 74 -5.76 7.77 -14.50
CA LEU A 74 -5.01 7.44 -13.28
C LEU A 74 -5.04 5.94 -13.03
N GLN A 75 -3.90 5.39 -12.65
CA GLN A 75 -3.73 4.02 -12.22
C GLN A 75 -2.67 4.01 -11.13
N LYS A 76 -3.06 3.65 -9.91
CA LYS A 76 -2.11 3.42 -8.83
C LYS A 76 -2.34 2.07 -8.16
N VAL A 77 -1.25 1.51 -7.67
CA VAL A 77 -1.24 0.37 -6.78
C VAL A 77 -0.64 0.87 -5.48
N ASP A 78 -1.41 0.76 -4.42
CA ASP A 78 -1.12 1.40 -3.16
C ASP A 78 -1.09 0.37 -2.03
N TYR A 79 -0.29 0.64 -1.01
CA TYR A 79 -0.19 -0.20 0.17
C TYR A 79 0.03 0.63 1.43
N ILE A 80 -0.96 0.58 2.31
CA ILE A 80 -1.04 1.37 3.53
C ILE A 80 -0.74 0.45 4.71
N LEU A 81 0.22 0.79 5.57
CA LEU A 81 0.44 -0.01 6.78
C LEU A 81 -0.76 0.08 7.73
N ASN A 82 -1.09 -1.05 8.38
CA ASN A 82 -2.04 -1.05 9.49
C ASN A 82 -1.47 -0.17 10.62
N ALA A 83 -2.33 0.56 11.36
CA ALA A 83 -1.91 1.45 12.44
C ALA A 83 -1.08 0.74 13.54
N ASN A 84 -1.25 -0.57 13.70
CA ASN A 84 -0.53 -1.39 14.67
C ASN A 84 0.71 -2.11 14.10
N SER A 85 1.03 -1.90 12.82
CA SER A 85 2.23 -2.46 12.20
C SER A 85 3.48 -1.80 12.79
N THR A 86 4.53 -2.61 13.00
CA THR A 86 5.84 -2.14 13.47
C THR A 86 6.87 -2.04 12.35
N LEU A 87 6.46 -2.32 11.10
CA LEU A 87 7.32 -2.20 9.93
C LEU A 87 7.53 -0.73 9.55
N ASP A 88 8.69 -0.45 8.96
CA ASP A 88 8.98 0.81 8.29
C ASP A 88 9.04 0.54 6.78
N ILE A 89 8.09 1.11 6.04
CA ILE A 89 8.01 0.98 4.57
C ILE A 89 8.57 2.20 3.83
N SER A 90 9.19 3.16 4.52
CA SER A 90 9.72 4.39 3.90
C SER A 90 10.79 4.15 2.83
N ALA A 91 11.49 3.03 2.93
CA ALA A 91 12.46 2.55 1.93
C ALA A 91 11.94 1.33 1.14
N GLY A 92 10.66 1.02 1.23
CA GLY A 92 10.04 -0.10 0.56
C GLY A 92 9.83 0.14 -0.93
N ALA A 93 9.33 -0.89 -1.60
CA ALA A 93 9.10 -0.90 -3.03
C ALA A 93 7.85 -1.72 -3.37
N ILE A 94 7.18 -1.35 -4.44
CA ILE A 94 6.11 -2.15 -5.05
C ILE A 94 6.68 -2.80 -6.31
N GLY A 95 6.76 -4.13 -6.31
CA GLY A 95 7.27 -4.91 -7.43
C GLY A 95 6.14 -5.51 -8.26
N ARG A 96 6.35 -5.58 -9.57
CA ARG A 96 5.45 -6.25 -10.51
C ARG A 96 6.02 -7.59 -10.93
N PHE A 97 5.21 -8.63 -10.97
CA PHE A 97 5.64 -9.93 -11.49
C PHE A 97 5.87 -9.85 -13.01
N CYS A 98 7.07 -10.19 -13.44
CA CYS A 98 7.42 -10.35 -14.84
C CYS A 98 7.33 -11.84 -15.21
N THR A 99 6.37 -12.19 -16.05
CA THR A 99 6.12 -13.58 -16.44
C THR A 99 7.27 -14.18 -17.23
N GLU A 100 7.96 -13.38 -18.05
CA GLU A 100 9.13 -13.80 -18.82
C GLU A 100 10.32 -14.15 -17.93
N ALA A 101 10.50 -13.41 -16.83
CA ALA A 101 11.55 -13.66 -15.84
C ALA A 101 11.15 -14.70 -14.79
N GLY A 102 9.84 -14.92 -14.59
CA GLY A 102 9.32 -15.75 -13.51
C GLY A 102 9.62 -15.18 -12.12
N ALA A 103 9.74 -13.85 -12.01
CA ALA A 103 10.15 -13.17 -10.79
C ALA A 103 9.50 -11.79 -10.68
N PHE A 104 9.41 -11.26 -9.47
CA PHE A 104 9.08 -9.86 -9.24
C PHE A 104 10.24 -8.97 -9.68
N VAL A 105 9.89 -7.85 -10.31
CA VAL A 105 10.81 -6.82 -10.77
C VAL A 105 10.48 -5.52 -10.07
N ILE A 106 11.50 -4.90 -9.47
CA ILE A 106 11.48 -3.54 -8.95
C ILE A 106 12.33 -2.73 -9.91
N ASP A 107 11.69 -1.96 -10.79
CA ASP A 107 12.36 -1.21 -11.84
C ASP A 107 11.59 0.10 -12.09
N PRO A 108 12.27 1.25 -12.28
CA PRO A 108 11.60 2.52 -12.60
C PRO A 108 10.71 2.48 -13.86
N ALA A 109 10.94 1.53 -14.77
CA ALA A 109 10.08 1.32 -15.94
C ALA A 109 8.73 0.67 -15.59
N VAL A 110 8.56 0.14 -14.38
CA VAL A 110 7.27 -0.37 -13.88
C VAL A 110 6.32 0.77 -13.57
N GLY A 111 6.83 1.85 -12.95
CA GLY A 111 6.05 3.01 -12.54
C GLY A 111 6.83 3.98 -11.66
N GLU A 112 6.16 5.08 -11.31
CA GLU A 112 6.67 6.12 -10.42
C GLU A 112 6.27 5.79 -8.98
N LEU A 113 7.24 5.41 -8.15
CA LEU A 113 7.04 5.08 -6.74
C LEU A 113 7.15 6.33 -5.86
N GLU A 114 6.25 6.46 -4.90
CA GLU A 114 6.22 7.48 -3.86
C GLU A 114 5.96 6.82 -2.49
N PHE A 115 6.55 7.39 -1.44
CA PHE A 115 6.19 7.09 -0.06
C PHE A 115 5.49 8.31 0.53
N GLU A 116 4.23 8.14 0.92
CA GLU A 116 3.39 9.18 1.50
C GLU A 116 3.46 9.04 3.04
N ALA A 117 4.30 9.88 3.66
CA ALA A 117 4.68 9.72 5.07
C ALA A 117 3.51 9.95 6.04
N GLU A 118 2.58 10.82 5.67
CA GLU A 118 1.39 11.16 6.44
C GLU A 118 0.38 10.00 6.50
N GLU A 119 0.35 9.15 5.48
CA GLU A 119 -0.55 7.99 5.36
C GLU A 119 0.16 6.66 5.67
N ASN A 120 1.48 6.68 5.85
CA ASN A 120 2.31 5.49 5.99
C ASN A 120 2.06 4.51 4.83
N GLU A 121 2.07 5.06 3.61
CA GLU A 121 1.61 4.44 2.38
C GLU A 121 2.73 4.42 1.34
N LEU A 122 2.89 3.29 0.66
CA LEU A 122 3.63 3.22 -0.59
C LEU A 122 2.63 3.28 -1.74
N THR A 123 2.93 4.16 -2.71
CA THR A 123 2.13 4.34 -3.92
C THR A 123 3.00 4.13 -5.13
N ILE A 124 2.54 3.34 -6.10
CA ILE A 124 3.17 3.31 -7.43
C ILE A 124 2.15 3.68 -8.51
N LYS A 125 2.45 4.77 -9.23
CA LYS A 125 1.68 5.18 -10.41
C LYS A 125 2.22 4.47 -11.64
N VAL A 126 1.34 3.82 -12.39
CA VAL A 126 1.71 2.89 -13.47
C VAL A 126 0.95 3.18 -14.76
N ASP A 127 1.51 2.80 -15.91
CA ASP A 127 0.80 2.89 -17.19
C ASP A 127 -0.15 1.70 -17.42
N ASN A 128 0.07 0.59 -16.69
CA ASN A 128 -0.74 -0.61 -16.80
C ASN A 128 -0.78 -1.36 -15.47
N MET A 129 -1.88 -1.20 -14.71
CA MET A 129 -2.07 -1.88 -13.42
C MET A 129 -2.44 -3.36 -13.53
N ASN A 130 -2.90 -3.85 -14.69
CA ASN A 130 -3.22 -5.28 -14.83
C ASN A 130 -1.96 -6.12 -14.65
N GLY A 131 -1.97 -7.06 -13.71
CA GLY A 131 -0.82 -7.88 -13.37
C GLY A 131 -0.78 -8.30 -11.92
N GLU A 132 0.29 -9.00 -11.53
CA GLU A 132 0.54 -9.42 -10.16
C GLU A 132 1.54 -8.49 -9.49
N TRP A 133 1.20 -8.06 -8.27
CA TRP A 133 1.92 -7.04 -7.51
C TRP A 133 2.24 -7.56 -6.11
N ALA A 134 3.41 -7.19 -5.60
CA ALA A 134 3.82 -7.50 -4.24
C ALA A 134 4.61 -6.33 -3.64
N ILE A 135 4.55 -6.21 -2.33
CA ILE A 135 5.18 -5.13 -1.57
C ILE A 135 6.39 -5.69 -0.87
N PHE A 136 7.49 -4.96 -0.97
CA PHE A 136 8.80 -5.37 -0.51
C PHE A 136 9.42 -4.29 0.36
N ILE A 137 10.21 -4.72 1.34
CA ILE A 137 11.10 -3.86 2.12
C ILE A 137 12.52 -4.42 2.03
N PRO A 138 13.57 -3.58 2.04
CA PRO A 138 14.93 -4.07 2.12
C PRO A 138 15.12 -4.98 3.33
N ASP A 139 15.93 -6.02 3.22
CA ASP A 139 16.15 -6.99 4.32
C ASP A 139 16.60 -6.32 5.63
N ALA A 140 17.36 -5.23 5.52
CA ALA A 140 17.80 -4.43 6.66
C ALA A 140 16.64 -3.75 7.42
N ALA A 141 15.54 -3.44 6.73
CA ALA A 141 14.32 -2.88 7.31
C ALA A 141 13.31 -3.97 7.73
N ALA A 142 13.48 -5.21 7.28
CA ALA A 142 12.64 -6.35 7.66
C ALA A 142 12.94 -6.88 9.08
N THR A 143 13.97 -6.36 9.74
CA THR A 143 14.23 -6.62 11.16
C THR A 143 13.57 -5.49 11.96
N PRO A 144 12.63 -5.77 12.88
CA PRO A 144 12.13 -4.75 13.81
C PRO A 144 13.33 -4.09 14.47
N ALA A 145 13.36 -2.76 14.56
CA ALA A 145 14.43 -2.05 15.26
C ALA A 145 14.63 -2.73 16.62
N ALA A 146 15.81 -3.33 16.84
CA ALA A 146 16.19 -3.79 18.16
C ALA A 146 16.17 -2.54 19.03
N GLY A 147 15.21 -2.48 19.96
CA GLY A 147 15.01 -1.32 20.82
C GLY A 147 16.35 -0.89 21.39
N GLU A 148 16.77 0.33 21.06
CA GLU A 148 17.80 0.98 21.83
C GLU A 148 17.22 1.17 23.23
N GLU A 149 17.64 0.30 24.16
CA GLU A 149 17.49 0.52 25.58
C GLU A 149 18.22 1.83 25.94
N ALA A 150 17.49 2.95 25.86
CA ALA A 150 17.92 4.20 26.45
C ALA A 150 17.74 4.11 27.97
N THR A 151 18.89 4.11 28.64
CA THR A 151 19.08 4.14 30.10
C THR A 151 18.34 5.34 30.73
N PRO A 152 17.81 5.22 31.97
CA PRO A 152 17.03 6.30 32.59
C PRO A 152 17.93 7.41 33.12
N GLY A 153 17.62 8.67 32.81
CA GLY A 153 18.28 9.79 33.44
C GLY A 153 17.69 11.16 33.05
N GLY A 154 17.18 11.87 34.04
CA GLY A 154 17.24 13.34 34.06
C GLY A 154 15.90 14.08 34.00
N ASP A 155 15.55 14.63 35.15
CA ASP A 155 14.37 15.41 35.50
C ASP A 155 14.15 16.72 34.68
N ALA A 156 12.86 17.04 34.49
CA ALA A 156 12.18 18.33 34.32
C ALA A 156 12.75 19.47 33.42
N ALA A 157 11.96 19.90 32.42
CA ALA A 157 11.16 21.15 32.50
C ALA A 157 10.43 21.52 31.18
N THR A 158 9.09 21.67 31.29
CA THR A 158 8.14 22.59 30.61
C THR A 158 8.10 22.71 29.08
N PRO A 159 6.88 22.67 28.49
CA PRO A 159 6.58 23.52 27.34
C PRO A 159 5.51 24.57 27.67
N SER A 160 5.87 25.82 27.32
CA SER A 160 4.96 26.95 27.14
C SER A 160 4.21 26.79 25.81
N GLY A 161 3.05 27.42 25.72
CA GLY A 161 2.04 27.16 24.70
C GLY A 161 2.39 27.64 23.28
N GLY A 162 1.62 27.10 22.34
CA GLY A 162 1.56 27.55 20.96
C GLY A 162 0.42 26.81 20.29
N ALA A 163 -0.70 27.51 20.08
CA ALA A 163 -1.91 26.95 19.49
C ALA A 163 -1.64 26.47 18.05
N ALA A 164 -1.87 25.18 17.80
CA ALA A 164 -2.01 24.66 16.44
C ALA A 164 -3.49 24.76 16.05
N THR A 165 -3.77 25.63 15.09
CA THR A 165 -5.00 25.60 14.30
C THR A 165 -5.07 24.25 13.58
N PRO A 166 -6.21 23.52 13.61
CA PRO A 166 -6.32 22.30 12.84
C PRO A 166 -6.47 22.67 11.36
N GLY A 167 -5.41 22.46 10.59
CA GLY A 167 -5.51 22.31 9.15
C GLY A 167 -6.16 20.97 8.90
N SER A 168 -7.42 21.00 8.48
CA SER A 168 -8.17 19.84 8.02
C SER A 168 -7.61 19.37 6.69
N ASP A 169 -6.69 18.41 6.72
CA ASP A 169 -6.48 17.49 5.60
C ASP A 169 -7.18 16.18 5.96
N THR A 170 -8.45 16.09 5.57
CA THR A 170 -9.36 15.01 5.97
C THR A 170 -9.18 13.72 5.17
N GLY A 171 -8.25 13.66 4.22
CA GLY A 171 -8.01 12.48 3.38
C GLY A 171 -7.40 11.32 4.17
N ALA A 172 -6.18 11.54 4.68
CA ALA A 172 -5.41 10.58 5.47
C ALA A 172 -6.17 10.07 6.70
N ASP A 173 -6.81 10.99 7.45
CA ASP A 173 -7.58 10.65 8.64
C ASP A 173 -8.79 9.76 8.29
N THR A 174 -9.40 9.92 7.11
CA THR A 174 -10.55 9.10 6.71
C THR A 174 -10.12 7.69 6.27
N LYS A 175 -9.03 7.55 5.50
CA LYS A 175 -8.53 6.21 5.08
C LYS A 175 -8.14 5.40 6.32
N GLN A 176 -7.34 5.97 7.22
CA GLN A 176 -6.91 5.28 8.43
C GLN A 176 -8.09 4.91 9.35
N GLN A 177 -9.06 5.80 9.52
CA GLN A 177 -10.28 5.50 10.30
C GLN A 177 -11.08 4.32 9.72
N LEU A 178 -11.15 4.22 8.39
CA LEU A 178 -11.83 3.10 7.73
C LEU A 178 -11.07 1.80 7.92
N ILE A 179 -9.74 1.83 7.84
CA ILE A 179 -8.88 0.67 8.11
C ILE A 179 -9.05 0.18 9.56
N ASP A 180 -9.02 1.11 10.52
CA ASP A 180 -9.20 0.80 11.94
C ASP A 180 -10.58 0.20 12.22
N LEU A 181 -11.63 0.69 11.55
CA LEU A 181 -12.97 0.11 11.63
C LEU A 181 -13.02 -1.31 11.07
N LEU A 182 -12.36 -1.57 9.93
CA LEU A 182 -12.28 -2.90 9.33
C LEU A 182 -11.55 -3.89 10.24
N LEU A 183 -10.43 -3.46 10.84
CA LEU A 183 -9.66 -4.26 11.80
C LEU A 183 -10.46 -4.56 13.09
N GLY A 184 -11.24 -3.59 13.59
CA GLY A 184 -12.05 -3.75 14.80
C GLY A 184 -13.21 -4.75 14.66
N LEU A 185 -13.66 -5.05 13.44
CA LEU A 185 -14.71 -6.02 13.16
C LEU A 185 -14.20 -7.48 13.09
N LEU A 186 -12.88 -7.69 13.11
CA LEU A 186 -12.23 -8.99 12.98
C LEU A 186 -11.80 -9.61 14.33
N GLN A 187 -12.07 -8.95 15.46
CA GLN A 187 -11.81 -9.41 16.84
C GLN A 187 -13.05 -10.06 17.48
#